data_AF-A0A7V9Z1L0-F1
#
_entry.id   AF-A0A7V9Z1L0-F1
#
_cell.length_a   1.000
_cell.length_b   1.000
_cell.length_c   1.000
_cell.angle_alpha   90.00
_cell.angle_beta   90.00
_cell.angle_gamma   90.00
#
_symmetry.space_group_name_H-M   'P 1'
#
loop_
_entity.id
_entity.type
_entity.pdbx_description
1 polymer ?
#
loop_
_entity_poly.entity_id
_entity_poly.type
_entity_poly.pdbx_seq_one_letter_code
_entity_poly.pdbx_strand_id
1 'polypeptide(L)'
;MRFYTRLPMLEELAVEEWRRQFETNFFGLVAVTKAVLPAMRERRNGKIVNISSISGRIGFPSMGPYVASKFAVEGFSESLRLEMLPDTAPAPDEVIQQIVQVAKSPSPKLRYPVGKGVKLGIVISNKNTP
;
A
#
# COMPACT_ATOMS: atom_id res chain seq x y z
N MET A 1 40.80 11.49 -14.67
CA MET A 1 39.61 10.62 -14.85
C MET A 1 39.68 9.55 -13.75
N ARG A 2 38.97 9.72 -12.63
CA ARG A 2 38.92 8.71 -11.54
C ARG A 2 37.59 7.98 -11.67
N PHE A 3 37.68 6.71 -12.05
CA PHE A 3 36.58 5.77 -12.18
C PHE A 3 36.27 5.16 -10.80
N TYR A 4 34.97 4.98 -10.51
CA TYR A 4 34.37 4.41 -9.29
C TYR A 4 34.64 5.16 -7.97
N THR A 5 33.84 6.19 -7.70
CA THR A 5 33.61 6.64 -6.32
C THR A 5 32.88 5.52 -5.58
N ARG A 6 33.47 4.98 -4.52
CA ARG A 6 32.79 4.02 -3.64
C ARG A 6 31.51 4.68 -3.11
N LEU A 7 30.44 3.90 -2.97
CA LEU A 7 29.21 4.43 -2.38
C LEU A 7 29.45 4.80 -0.90
N PRO A 8 28.88 5.91 -0.42
CA PRO A 8 29.16 6.41 0.91
C PRO A 8 28.61 5.47 1.98
N MET A 9 29.41 5.23 3.03
CA MET A 9 28.93 4.49 4.20
C MET A 9 28.03 5.37 5.06
N LEU A 10 27.34 4.76 6.03
CA LEU A 10 26.38 5.46 6.90
C LEU A 10 27.00 6.70 7.56
N GLU A 11 28.21 6.55 8.09
CA GLU A 11 28.96 7.59 8.79
C GLU A 11 29.44 8.73 7.89
N GLU A 12 29.47 8.53 6.58
CA GLU A 12 29.90 9.54 5.60
C GLU A 12 28.74 10.41 5.09
N LEU A 13 27.49 9.95 5.31
CA LEU A 13 26.30 10.66 4.86
C LEU A 13 25.86 11.71 5.89
N ALA A 14 25.84 12.96 5.47
CA ALA A 14 25.33 14.04 6.31
C ALA A 14 23.82 13.85 6.55
N VAL A 15 23.34 14.15 7.76
CA VAL A 15 21.92 14.02 8.11
C VAL A 15 21.02 14.88 7.20
N GLU A 16 21.56 15.97 6.67
CA GLU A 16 20.90 16.83 5.70
C GLU A 16 20.54 16.10 4.40
N GLU A 17 21.34 15.12 3.97
CA GLU A 17 21.03 14.29 2.80
C GLU A 17 19.87 13.33 3.08
N TRP A 18 19.80 12.80 4.32
CA TRP A 18 18.65 12.03 4.79
C TRP A 18 17.37 12.85 4.74
N ARG A 19 17.43 14.08 5.30
CA ARG A 19 16.29 15.01 5.27
C ARG A 19 15.87 15.31 3.84
N ARG A 20 16.80 15.69 2.95
CA ARG A 20 16.49 15.99 1.54
C ARG A 20 15.80 14.83 0.82
N GLN A 21 16.24 13.60 1.05
CA GLN A 21 15.60 12.41 0.48
C GLN A 21 14.17 12.23 1.00
N PHE A 22 13.93 12.43 2.30
CA PHE A 22 12.60 12.34 2.88
C PHE A 22 11.66 13.48 2.46
N GLU A 23 12.16 14.71 2.38
CA GLU A 23 11.38 15.87 1.93
C GLU A 23 10.75 15.60 0.56
N THR A 24 11.54 15.05 -0.36
CA THR A 24 11.05 14.77 -1.72
C THR A 24 10.21 13.48 -1.76
N ASN A 25 10.78 12.35 -1.31
CA ASN A 25 10.20 11.04 -1.58
C ASN A 25 9.00 10.72 -0.68
N PHE A 26 8.97 11.28 0.53
CA PHE A 26 7.97 10.95 1.54
C PHE A 26 7.07 12.14 1.85
N PHE A 27 7.61 13.25 2.35
CA PHE A 27 6.79 14.39 2.77
C PHE A 27 6.07 15.04 1.59
N GLY A 28 6.73 15.21 0.44
CA GLY A 28 6.08 15.67 -0.80
C GLY A 28 4.93 14.76 -1.24
N LEU A 29 5.12 13.44 -1.18
CA LEU A 29 4.08 12.46 -1.49
C LEU A 29 2.90 12.56 -0.53
N VAL A 30 3.15 12.66 0.78
CA VAL A 30 2.11 12.84 1.80
C VAL A 30 1.36 14.15 1.58
N ALA A 31 2.06 15.24 1.28
CA ALA A 31 1.45 16.55 1.05
C ALA A 31 0.50 16.53 -0.15
N VAL A 32 0.94 15.97 -1.29
CA VAL A 32 0.09 15.82 -2.48
C VAL A 32 -1.12 14.93 -2.18
N THR A 33 -0.90 13.81 -1.49
CA THR A 33 -1.98 12.91 -1.08
C THR A 33 -3.01 13.66 -0.24
N LYS A 34 -2.59 14.39 0.79
CA LYS A 34 -3.48 15.18 1.63
C LYS A 34 -4.24 16.27 0.87
N ALA A 35 -3.61 16.88 -0.14
CA ALA A 35 -4.25 17.90 -0.95
C ALA A 35 -5.36 17.34 -1.85
N VAL A 36 -5.17 16.16 -2.44
CA VAL A 36 -6.14 15.57 -3.38
C VAL A 36 -7.22 14.73 -2.70
N LEU A 37 -6.92 14.16 -1.52
CA LEU A 37 -7.77 13.17 -0.88
C LEU A 37 -9.18 13.66 -0.55
N PRO A 38 -9.41 14.89 -0.03
CA PRO A 38 -10.76 15.37 0.28
C PRO A 38 -11.69 15.36 -0.94
N ALA A 39 -11.22 15.88 -2.07
CA ALA A 39 -12.00 15.91 -3.32
C ALA A 39 -12.26 14.49 -3.86
N MET A 40 -11.31 13.56 -3.70
CA MET A 40 -11.54 12.15 -4.05
C MET A 40 -12.59 11.47 -3.17
N ARG A 41 -12.61 11.80 -1.87
CA ARG A 41 -13.60 11.28 -0.91
C ARG A 41 -15.00 11.82 -1.22
N GLU A 42 -15.12 13.12 -1.48
CA GLU A 42 -16.39 13.76 -1.82
C GLU A 42 -17.05 13.11 -3.05
N ARG A 43 -16.26 12.89 -4.12
CA ARG A 43 -16.75 12.22 -5.34
C ARG A 43 -16.87 10.69 -5.23
N ARG A 44 -16.50 10.10 -4.09
CA ARG A 44 -16.43 8.64 -3.83
C ARG A 44 -15.74 7.85 -4.94
N ASN A 45 -14.74 8.46 -5.58
CA ASN A 45 -14.05 7.89 -6.73
C ASN A 45 -12.63 8.45 -6.78
N GLY A 46 -11.68 7.66 -7.24
CA GLY A 46 -10.29 8.07 -7.33
C GLY A 46 -9.33 6.93 -7.05
N LYS A 47 -8.12 7.06 -7.60
CA LYS A 47 -7.02 6.13 -7.38
C LYS A 47 -5.77 6.93 -7.11
N ILE A 48 -5.10 6.60 -6.01
CA ILE A 48 -3.78 7.14 -5.67
C ILE A 48 -2.78 6.02 -5.90
N VAL A 49 -1.75 6.28 -6.71
CA VAL A 49 -0.69 5.33 -7.01
C VAL A 49 0.63 5.94 -6.53
N ASN A 50 1.10 5.44 -5.40
CA ASN A 50 2.37 5.86 -4.81
C ASN A 50 3.53 5.08 -5.44
N ILE A 51 4.54 5.80 -5.94
CA ILE A 51 5.68 5.18 -6.61
C ILE A 51 6.77 4.82 -5.60
N SER A 52 6.88 3.51 -5.35
CA SER A 52 7.89 2.93 -4.46
C SER A 52 9.09 2.38 -5.25
N SER A 53 9.79 1.41 -4.66
CA SER A 53 10.93 0.68 -5.23
C SER A 53 11.02 -0.71 -4.58
N ILE A 54 11.83 -1.60 -5.16
CA ILE A 54 12.26 -2.82 -4.45
C ILE A 54 12.93 -2.47 -3.11
N SER A 55 13.55 -1.29 -3.03
CA SER A 55 14.11 -0.71 -1.81
C SER A 55 13.08 -0.38 -0.73
N GLY A 56 11.78 -0.44 -1.01
CA GLY A 56 10.72 -0.35 0.00
C GLY A 56 10.46 -1.68 0.73
N ARG A 57 11.11 -2.77 0.30
CA ARG A 57 10.93 -4.11 0.86
C ARG A 57 12.21 -4.72 1.38
N ILE A 58 13.35 -4.36 0.79
CA ILE A 58 14.67 -4.86 1.18
C ILE A 58 15.70 -3.71 1.20
N GLY A 59 16.72 -3.85 2.05
CA GLY A 59 17.79 -2.88 2.16
C GLY A 59 18.92 -3.11 1.16
N PHE A 60 19.60 -2.03 0.80
CA PHE A 60 20.82 -2.07 -0.01
C PHE A 60 21.91 -1.22 0.68
N PRO A 61 23.16 -1.73 0.74
CA PRO A 61 24.26 -0.98 1.33
C PRO A 61 24.43 0.40 0.67
N SER A 62 24.81 1.39 1.46
CA SER A 62 25.11 2.76 0.98
C SER A 62 23.94 3.52 0.33
N MET A 63 22.71 3.01 0.45
CA MET A 63 21.49 3.66 -0.01
C MET A 63 20.51 3.96 1.14
N GLY A 64 21.02 4.06 2.38
CA GLY A 64 20.23 4.21 3.60
C GLY A 64 19.10 5.24 3.52
N PRO A 65 19.39 6.52 3.16
CA PRO A 65 18.38 7.55 2.99
C PRO A 65 17.25 7.17 2.03
N TYR A 66 17.62 6.65 0.86
CA TYR A 66 16.67 6.29 -0.19
C TYR A 66 15.82 5.08 0.22
N VAL A 67 16.47 4.00 0.68
CA VAL A 67 15.82 2.78 1.18
C VAL A 67 14.82 3.14 2.28
N ALA A 68 15.26 3.89 3.30
CA ALA A 68 14.41 4.30 4.41
C ALA A 68 13.19 5.10 3.91
N SER A 69 13.39 6.03 2.98
CA SER A 69 12.27 6.80 2.40
C SER A 69 11.27 5.91 1.64
N LYS A 70 11.73 4.84 0.97
CA LYS A 70 10.84 3.93 0.23
C LYS A 70 10.11 2.95 1.14
N PHE A 71 10.72 2.51 2.24
CA PHE A 71 9.98 1.78 3.29
C PHE A 71 8.88 2.66 3.91
N ALA A 72 9.17 3.94 4.15
CA ALA A 72 8.17 4.88 4.66
C ALA A 72 6.98 5.03 3.68
N VAL A 73 7.25 5.09 2.37
CA VAL A 73 6.19 5.12 1.33
C VAL A 73 5.32 3.86 1.35
N GLU A 74 5.89 2.66 1.51
CA GLU A 74 5.11 1.42 1.62
C GLU A 74 4.20 1.44 2.85
N GLY A 75 4.75 1.78 4.02
CA GLY A 75 3.98 1.86 5.27
C GLY A 75 2.84 2.88 5.18
N PHE A 76 3.12 4.06 4.65
CA PHE A 76 2.08 5.08 4.42
C PHE A 76 0.99 4.60 3.45
N SER A 77 1.38 3.93 2.36
CA SER A 77 0.42 3.43 1.37
C SER A 77 -0.47 2.32 1.94
N GLU A 78 0.08 1.45 2.79
CA GLU A 78 -0.69 0.42 3.48
C GLU A 78 -1.68 1.03 4.48
N SER A 79 -1.24 1.96 5.32
CA SER A 79 -2.11 2.69 6.26
C SER A 79 -3.23 3.42 5.53
N LEU A 80 -2.90 4.19 4.49
CA LEU A 80 -3.89 4.93 3.70
C LEU A 80 -4.91 3.98 3.07
N ARG A 81 -4.48 2.83 2.53
CA ARG A 81 -5.39 1.84 1.95
C ARG A 81 -6.40 1.35 2.99
N LEU A 82 -5.94 1.05 4.21
CA LEU A 82 -6.81 0.58 5.29
C LEU A 82 -7.81 1.66 5.72
N GLU A 83 -7.37 2.91 5.81
CA GLU A 83 -8.23 4.06 6.12
C GLU A 83 -9.31 4.28 5.05
N MET A 84 -9.04 3.97 3.78
CA MET A 84 -9.99 4.16 2.67
C MET A 84 -10.93 2.97 2.43
N LEU A 85 -10.74 1.83 3.10
CA LEU A 85 -11.62 0.66 2.94
C LEU A 85 -13.10 0.96 3.25
N PRO A 86 -13.46 1.69 4.32
CA PRO A 86 -14.86 1.99 4.61
C PRO A 86 -15.52 2.90 3.56
N ASP A 87 -14.75 3.81 2.96
CA ASP A 87 -15.28 4.79 2.01
C ASP A 87 -15.47 4.23 0.59
N THR A 88 -14.73 3.17 0.27
CA THR A 88 -14.73 2.53 -1.07
C THR A 88 -15.41 1.16 -1.07
N ALA A 89 -15.87 0.68 0.09
CA ALA A 89 -16.60 -0.58 0.18
C ALA A 89 -17.92 -0.50 -0.61
N PRO A 90 -18.24 -1.51 -1.46
CA PRO A 90 -19.55 -1.62 -2.09
C PRO A 90 -20.64 -1.76 -1.02
N ALA A 91 -21.89 -1.48 -1.40
CA ALA A 91 -23.02 -1.74 -0.50
C ALA A 91 -23.06 -3.23 -0.12
N PRO A 92 -23.51 -3.59 1.10
CA PRO A 92 -23.56 -5.00 1.54
C PRO A 92 -24.26 -5.93 0.54
N ASP A 93 -25.33 -5.46 -0.10
CA ASP A 93 -26.05 -6.24 -1.12
C ASP A 93 -25.22 -6.51 -2.37
N GLU A 94 -24.42 -5.53 -2.83
CA GLU A 94 -23.49 -5.71 -3.96
C GLU A 94 -22.41 -6.72 -3.62
N VAL A 95 -21.90 -6.70 -2.38
CA VAL A 95 -20.93 -7.68 -1.89
C VAL A 95 -21.54 -9.08 -1.89
N ILE A 96 -22.79 -9.23 -1.42
CA ILE A 96 -23.51 -10.51 -1.43
C ILE A 96 -23.66 -11.03 -2.85
N GLN A 97 -24.07 -10.19 -3.81
CA GLN A 97 -24.22 -10.61 -5.21
C GLN A 97 -22.88 -11.08 -5.80
N GLN A 98 -21.78 -10.38 -5.52
CA GLN A 98 -20.45 -10.80 -5.95
C GLN A 98 -20.04 -12.14 -5.33
N ILE A 99 -20.30 -12.35 -4.04
CA ILE A 99 -20.02 -13.64 -3.38
C ILE A 99 -20.81 -14.77 -4.04
N VAL A 100 -22.10 -14.56 -4.29
CA VAL A 100 -22.96 -15.54 -4.97
C VAL A 100 -22.46 -15.83 -6.38
N GLN A 101 -22.06 -14.80 -7.14
CA GLN A 101 -21.49 -14.95 -8.47
C GLN A 101 -20.19 -15.77 -8.45
N VAL A 102 -19.27 -15.44 -7.56
CA VAL A 102 -17.99 -16.16 -7.42
C VAL A 102 -18.25 -17.62 -7.02
N ALA A 103 -19.15 -17.87 -6.07
CA ALA A 103 -19.50 -19.21 -5.60
C ALA A 103 -20.10 -20.10 -6.70
N LYS A 104 -20.79 -19.50 -7.67
CA LYS A 104 -21.35 -20.20 -8.85
C LYS A 104 -20.34 -20.41 -9.98
N SER A 105 -19.15 -19.83 -9.91
CA SER A 105 -18.13 -20.01 -10.94
C SER A 105 -17.56 -21.45 -10.93
N PRO A 106 -17.08 -21.99 -12.06
CA PRO A 106 -16.56 -23.37 -12.14
C PRO A 106 -15.37 -23.66 -11.21
N SER A 107 -14.70 -22.63 -10.70
CA SER A 107 -13.53 -22.73 -9.82
C SER A 107 -13.44 -21.48 -8.94
N PRO A 108 -14.28 -21.37 -7.89
CA PRO A 108 -14.38 -20.17 -7.06
C PRO A 108 -13.04 -19.88 -6.37
N LYS A 109 -12.51 -18.68 -6.56
CA LYS A 109 -11.34 -18.17 -5.83
C LYS A 109 -11.71 -16.88 -5.11
N LEU A 110 -11.87 -16.97 -3.79
CA LEU A 110 -12.01 -15.78 -2.95
C LEU A 110 -10.62 -15.32 -2.51
N ARG A 111 -10.18 -14.16 -3.00
CA ARG A 111 -8.95 -13.52 -2.52
C ARG A 111 -9.32 -12.23 -1.81
N TYR A 112 -9.41 -12.30 -0.49
CA TYR A 112 -9.42 -11.11 0.33
C TYR A 112 -7.97 -10.78 0.72
N PRO A 113 -7.50 -9.53 0.62
CA PRO A 113 -6.19 -9.14 1.12
C PRO A 113 -6.28 -9.02 2.65
N VAL A 114 -6.47 -10.14 3.32
CA VAL A 114 -6.10 -10.23 4.73
C VAL A 114 -4.57 -10.25 4.77
N GLY A 115 -3.96 -9.49 5.68
CA GLY A 115 -2.50 -9.40 5.82
C GLY A 115 -1.84 -10.78 5.82
N LYS A 116 -0.56 -10.85 5.39
CA LYS A 116 0.21 -12.10 5.32
C LYS A 116 0.01 -12.93 6.60
N GLY A 117 -0.52 -14.15 6.47
CA GLY A 117 -0.64 -15.14 7.55
C GLY A 117 -2.07 -15.40 8.06
N VAL A 118 -3.07 -14.63 7.64
CA VAL A 118 -4.46 -14.85 8.07
C VAL A 118 -5.16 -15.84 7.14
N LYS A 119 -5.60 -16.98 7.69
CA LYS A 119 -6.53 -17.90 7.01
C LYS A 119 -7.95 -17.51 7.39
N LEU A 120 -8.72 -16.97 6.44
CA LEU A 120 -10.15 -16.77 6.62
C LEU A 120 -10.90 -17.97 6.03
N GLY A 121 -11.52 -18.79 6.88
CA GLY A 121 -12.47 -19.81 6.45
C GLY A 121 -13.88 -19.24 6.50
N ILE A 122 -14.56 -19.14 5.36
CA ILE A 122 -15.99 -18.79 5.33
C ILE A 122 -16.77 -20.11 5.37
N VAL A 123 -17.47 -20.37 6.48
CA VAL A 123 -18.41 -21.49 6.60
C VAL A 123 -19.80 -20.94 6.28
N ILE A 124 -20.37 -21.39 5.16
CA ILE A 124 -21.76 -21.09 4.79
C ILE A 124 -22.61 -22.28 5.26
N SER A 125 -23.35 -22.12 6.36
CA SER A 125 -24.37 -23.10 6.74
C SER A 125 -25.73 -22.63 6.23
N ASN A 126 -26.34 -23.40 5.32
CA ASN A 126 -27.74 -23.20 4.94
C ASN A 126 -28.62 -23.83 6.02
N LYS A 127 -29.46 -23.04 6.69
CA LYS A 127 -30.44 -23.54 7.68
C LYS A 127 -31.74 -24.07 7.06
N ASN A 128 -31.83 -24.13 5.73
CA ASN A 128 -32.98 -24.67 5.02
C ASN A 128 -32.58 -25.94 4.25
N THR A 129 -32.47 -27.04 4.97
CA THR A 129 -32.68 -28.40 4.46
C THR A 129 -33.61 -29.08 5.47
N PRO A 130 -34.68 -29.76 5.03
CA PRO A 130 -35.64 -30.41 5.92
C PRO A 130 -34.99 -31.46 6.82
#